data_AF-A0A7S0MGK9-F1
#
_entry.id   AF-A0A7S0MGK9-F1
#
_cell.length_a   1.000
_cell.length_b   1.000
_cell.length_c   1.000
_cell.angle_alpha   90.00
_cell.angle_beta   90.00
_cell.angle_gamma   90.00
#
_symmetry.space_group_name_H-M   'P 1'
#
loop_
_entity.id
_entity.type
_entity.pdbx_description
1 polymer ?
#
loop_
_entity_poly.entity_id
_entity_poly.type
_entity_poly.pdbx_seq_one_letter_code
_entity_poly.pdbx_strand_id
1 'polypeptide(L)'
;DCIVFDDFVNHILRISRVLGSSRGYVLLVGCSCSGKGSLAQLAGFLSSTVIVHSDANQDPFISDRVFQNAYKAAGLQSCSTTLILSNPRNNVLLERINQFVRTGHFPGLLSNEEVEEIHKEIRGKLGDDETKSSDAVHDQFI
;
A
#
# COMPACT_ATOMS: atom_id res chain seq x y z
N ASP A 1 13.36 21.89 6.92
CA ASP A 1 13.31 22.73 5.71
C ASP A 1 13.79 21.99 4.49
N CYS A 2 13.03 22.06 3.40
CA CYS A 2 13.41 21.52 2.09
C CYS A 2 13.52 22.70 1.12
N ILE A 3 14.59 22.74 0.33
CA ILE A 3 14.77 23.76 -0.71
C ILE A 3 13.99 23.29 -1.95
N VAL A 4 13.02 24.07 -2.38
CA VAL A 4 12.21 23.78 -3.57
C VAL A 4 12.91 24.32 -4.81
N PHE A 5 13.01 23.48 -5.83
CA PHE A 5 13.54 23.80 -7.16
C PHE A 5 12.73 23.05 -8.23
N ASP A 6 12.83 23.43 -9.50
CA ASP A 6 11.93 22.92 -10.55
C ASP A 6 11.95 21.39 -10.66
N ASP A 7 13.12 20.77 -10.58
CA ASP A 7 13.23 19.31 -10.60
C ASP A 7 12.57 18.65 -9.38
N PHE A 8 12.59 19.28 -8.22
CA PHE A 8 11.91 18.79 -7.02
C PHE A 8 10.40 18.71 -7.25
N VAL A 9 9.81 19.77 -7.79
CA VAL A 9 8.38 19.82 -8.12
C VAL A 9 8.03 18.78 -9.19
N ASN A 10 8.86 18.67 -10.22
CA ASN A 10 8.67 17.68 -11.28
C ASN A 10 8.68 16.23 -10.75
N HIS A 11 9.58 15.90 -9.82
CA HIS A 11 9.60 14.57 -9.20
C HIS A 11 8.34 14.29 -8.37
N ILE A 12 7.87 15.26 -7.58
CA ILE A 12 6.63 15.11 -6.80
C ILE A 12 5.44 14.88 -7.72
N LEU A 13 5.31 15.69 -8.78
CA LEU A 13 4.21 15.57 -9.73
C LEU A 13 4.20 14.20 -10.42
N ARG A 14 5.38 13.67 -10.77
CA ARG A 14 5.51 12.32 -11.33
C ARG A 14 5.05 11.24 -10.35
N ILE A 15 5.44 11.34 -9.07
CA ILE A 15 5.03 10.37 -8.04
C ILE A 15 3.52 10.46 -7.82
N SER A 16 2.99 11.67 -7.60
CA SER A 16 1.55 11.89 -7.37
C SER A 16 0.69 11.41 -8.53
N ARG A 17 1.15 11.59 -9.78
CA ARG A 17 0.46 11.04 -10.96
C ARG A 17 0.33 9.52 -10.90
N VAL A 18 1.38 8.81 -10.45
CA VAL A 18 1.32 7.35 -10.32
C VAL A 18 0.42 6.94 -9.15
N LEU A 19 0.47 7.65 -8.02
CA LEU A 19 -0.43 7.41 -6.89
C LEU A 19 -1.92 7.60 -7.25
N GLY A 20 -2.22 8.47 -8.20
CA GLY A 20 -3.58 8.67 -8.72
C GLY A 20 -4.03 7.62 -9.76
N SER A 21 -3.16 6.70 -10.17
CA SER A 21 -3.50 5.66 -11.14
C SER A 21 -4.00 4.40 -10.43
N SER A 22 -4.99 3.71 -11.02
CA SER A 22 -5.39 2.37 -10.56
C SER A 22 -4.18 1.43 -10.63
N ARG A 23 -3.81 0.83 -9.49
CA ARG A 23 -2.62 -0.03 -9.35
C ARG A 23 -1.31 0.66 -9.72
N GLY A 24 -1.08 1.87 -9.19
CA GLY A 24 0.15 2.62 -9.38
C GLY A 24 1.33 2.06 -8.56
N TYR A 25 2.42 1.68 -9.23
CA TYR A 25 3.68 1.29 -8.59
C TYR A 25 4.83 2.21 -9.01
N VAL A 26 5.65 2.64 -8.06
CA VAL A 26 6.82 3.49 -8.33
C VAL A 26 8.06 2.91 -7.67
N LEU A 27 9.16 2.83 -8.41
CA LEU A 27 10.49 2.57 -7.88
C LEU A 27 11.33 3.85 -7.94
N LEU A 28 11.71 4.37 -6.77
CA LEU A 28 12.55 5.56 -6.67
C LEU A 28 14.03 5.16 -6.60
N VAL A 29 14.78 5.45 -7.67
CA VAL A 29 16.22 5.18 -7.78
C VAL A 29 17.02 6.47 -7.67
N GLY A 30 18.09 6.46 -6.87
CA GLY A 30 19.00 7.61 -6.72
C GLY A 30 19.95 7.48 -5.55
N CYS A 31 20.92 8.40 -5.44
CA CYS A 31 21.95 8.41 -4.39
C CYS A 31 21.38 8.51 -2.96
N SER A 32 22.12 8.03 -1.96
CA SER A 32 21.65 7.85 -0.58
C SER A 32 21.13 9.11 0.14
N CYS A 33 21.38 10.31 -0.37
CA CYS A 33 20.92 11.58 0.23
C CYS A 33 19.98 12.38 -0.67
N SER A 34 19.44 11.81 -1.74
CA SER A 34 18.58 12.54 -2.68
C SER A 34 17.14 12.80 -2.18
N GLY A 35 16.84 12.48 -0.93
CA GLY A 35 15.52 12.77 -0.31
C GLY A 35 14.34 11.93 -0.84
N LYS A 36 14.60 10.78 -1.48
CA LYS A 36 13.55 9.93 -2.10
C LYS A 36 12.41 9.56 -1.16
N GLY A 37 12.74 9.15 0.07
CA GLY A 37 11.73 8.79 1.08
C GLY A 37 10.86 9.99 1.46
N SER A 38 11.48 11.14 1.71
CA SER A 38 10.77 12.39 2.02
C SER A 38 9.91 12.89 0.86
N LEU A 39 10.41 12.75 -0.39
CA LEU A 39 9.66 13.07 -1.61
C LEU A 39 8.43 12.18 -1.78
N ALA A 40 8.59 10.87 -1.58
CA ALA A 40 7.48 9.92 -1.63
C ALA A 40 6.44 10.20 -0.56
N GLN A 41 6.90 10.52 0.66
CA GLN A 41 6.03 10.86 1.77
C GLN A 41 5.25 12.16 1.50
N LEU A 42 5.92 13.18 0.96
CA LEU A 42 5.27 14.43 0.59
C LEU A 42 4.24 14.23 -0.53
N ALA A 43 4.56 13.43 -1.55
CA ALA A 43 3.60 13.10 -2.62
C ALA A 43 2.38 12.31 -2.10
N GLY A 44 2.60 11.37 -1.17
CA GLY A 44 1.53 10.63 -0.49
C GLY A 44 0.63 11.53 0.35
N PHE A 45 1.22 12.52 1.03
CA PHE A 45 0.49 13.53 1.80
C PHE A 45 -0.35 14.43 0.90
N LEU A 46 0.22 14.92 -0.22
CA LEU A 46 -0.52 15.71 -1.22
C LEU A 46 -1.67 14.93 -1.84
N SER A 47 -1.52 13.61 -1.98
CA SER A 47 -2.55 12.72 -2.52
C SER A 47 -3.58 12.28 -1.46
N SER A 48 -3.49 12.82 -0.22
CA SER A 48 -4.38 12.48 0.91
C SER A 48 -4.48 10.97 1.18
N THR A 49 -3.37 10.26 0.98
CA THR A 49 -3.30 8.82 1.20
C THR A 49 -2.72 8.49 2.57
N VAL A 50 -3.17 7.39 3.18
CA VAL A 50 -2.55 6.86 4.39
C VAL A 50 -1.17 6.32 4.02
N ILE A 51 -0.13 6.87 4.64
CA ILE A 51 1.25 6.49 4.35
C ILE A 51 1.69 5.43 5.35
N VAL A 52 1.97 4.23 4.85
CA VAL A 52 2.57 3.15 5.63
C VAL A 52 4.04 3.09 5.28
N HIS A 53 4.92 3.41 6.23
CA HIS A 53 6.36 3.31 6.05
C HIS A 53 6.89 2.01 6.66
N SER A 54 7.71 1.28 5.91
CA SER A 54 8.43 0.13 6.43
C SER A 54 9.90 0.15 6.05
N ASP A 55 10.75 0.04 7.07
CA ASP A 55 12.16 -0.24 6.90
C ASP A 55 12.32 -1.74 6.65
N ALA A 56 12.64 -2.09 5.41
CA ALA A 56 12.74 -3.48 4.94
C ALA A 56 14.01 -4.22 5.44
N ASN A 57 14.58 -3.77 6.56
CA ASN A 57 15.76 -4.36 7.20
C ASN A 57 15.42 -5.44 8.22
N GLN A 58 14.15 -5.71 8.51
CA GLN A 58 13.76 -6.64 9.55
C GLN A 58 13.17 -7.95 9.01
N ASP A 59 13.21 -8.97 9.88
CA ASP A 59 12.88 -10.38 9.67
C ASP A 59 11.72 -10.68 8.69
N PRO A 60 11.70 -11.86 8.05
CA PRO A 60 10.63 -12.26 7.13
C PRO A 60 9.21 -12.14 7.74
N PHE A 61 9.04 -12.32 9.05
CA PHE A 61 7.75 -12.10 9.73
C PHE A 61 7.27 -10.64 9.68
N ILE A 62 8.19 -9.69 9.54
CA ILE A 62 7.88 -8.27 9.47
C ILE A 62 7.47 -7.90 8.04
N SER A 63 7.89 -8.67 7.03
CA SER A 63 7.44 -8.47 5.65
C SER A 63 5.93 -8.65 5.50
N ASP A 64 5.37 -9.73 6.05
CA ASP A 64 3.93 -10.02 5.92
C ASP A 64 3.08 -9.01 6.72
N ARG A 65 3.53 -8.61 7.92
CA ARG A 65 2.83 -7.59 8.75
C ARG A 65 2.69 -6.24 8.05
N VAL A 66 3.68 -5.85 7.27
CA VAL A 66 3.67 -4.58 6.53
C VAL A 66 2.58 -4.58 5.47
N PHE A 67 2.44 -5.68 4.75
CA PHE A 67 1.34 -5.85 3.81
C PHE A 67 0.01 -5.92 4.56
N GLN A 68 -0.12 -6.72 5.63
CA GLN A 68 -1.36 -6.80 6.43
C GLN A 68 -1.87 -5.41 6.87
N ASN A 69 -0.98 -4.57 7.38
CA ASN A 69 -1.34 -3.21 7.81
C ASN A 69 -1.82 -2.35 6.64
N ALA A 70 -1.17 -2.45 5.48
CA ALA A 70 -1.60 -1.73 4.28
C ALA A 70 -2.96 -2.23 3.77
N TYR A 71 -3.21 -3.54 3.78
CA TYR A 71 -4.51 -4.13 3.41
C TYR A 71 -5.62 -3.72 4.36
N LYS A 72 -5.37 -3.73 5.68
CA LYS A 72 -6.36 -3.28 6.67
C LYS A 72 -6.66 -1.79 6.52
N ALA A 73 -5.65 -0.94 6.31
CA ALA A 73 -5.85 0.48 6.07
C ALA A 73 -6.65 0.74 4.78
N ALA A 74 -6.33 0.03 3.70
CA ALA A 74 -7.02 0.19 2.42
C ALA A 74 -8.45 -0.35 2.46
N GLY A 75 -8.64 -1.60 2.88
CA GLY A 75 -9.93 -2.28 2.81
C GLY A 75 -10.88 -1.95 3.95
N LEU A 76 -10.40 -1.86 5.20
CA LEU A 76 -11.28 -1.59 6.35
C LEU A 76 -11.72 -0.13 6.38
N GLN A 77 -10.79 0.81 6.18
CA GLN A 77 -11.08 2.24 6.27
C GLN A 77 -11.57 2.82 4.94
N SER A 78 -11.51 2.04 3.85
CA SER A 78 -11.78 2.51 2.47
C SER A 78 -10.93 3.74 2.11
N CYS A 79 -9.74 3.83 2.70
CA CYS A 79 -8.82 4.94 2.53
C CYS A 79 -7.79 4.58 1.46
N SER A 80 -7.56 5.50 0.52
CA SER A 80 -6.42 5.36 -0.41
C SER A 80 -5.13 5.28 0.41
N THR A 81 -4.37 4.20 0.22
CA THR A 81 -3.20 3.86 1.05
C THR A 81 -1.96 3.75 0.18
N THR A 82 -0.90 4.45 0.57
CA THR A 82 0.42 4.41 -0.09
C THR A 82 1.40 3.66 0.81
N LEU A 83 1.93 2.54 0.32
CA LEU A 83 2.98 1.78 0.99
C LEU A 83 4.37 2.21 0.49
N ILE A 84 5.21 2.69 1.41
CA ILE A 84 6.61 3.06 1.11
C ILE A 84 7.54 2.01 1.71
N LEU A 85 8.26 1.29 0.85
CA LEU A 85 9.25 0.29 1.23
C LEU A 85 10.66 0.84 1.06
N SER A 86 11.35 1.07 2.18
CA SER A 86 12.70 1.60 2.18
C SER A 86 13.72 0.47 2.06
N ASN A 87 14.35 0.38 0.88
CA ASN A 87 15.52 -0.48 0.59
C ASN A 87 15.30 -1.98 0.88
N PRO A 88 14.38 -2.66 0.17
CA PRO A 88 14.17 -4.10 0.33
C PRO A 88 15.41 -4.89 -0.10
N ARG A 89 16.08 -5.53 0.87
CA ARG A 89 17.28 -6.36 0.63
C ARG A 89 17.03 -7.86 0.76
N ASN A 90 15.92 -8.25 1.37
CA ASN A 90 15.59 -9.65 1.61
C ASN A 90 14.93 -10.27 0.38
N ASN A 91 15.47 -11.37 -0.13
CA ASN A 91 14.91 -12.11 -1.27
C ASN A 91 13.46 -12.52 -1.04
N VAL A 92 13.10 -12.89 0.20
CA VAL A 92 11.72 -13.26 0.56
C VAL A 92 10.79 -12.06 0.36
N LEU A 93 11.18 -10.88 0.83
CA LEU A 93 10.38 -9.67 0.64
C LEU A 93 10.30 -9.26 -0.84
N LEU A 94 11.36 -9.43 -1.61
CA LEU A 94 11.35 -9.13 -3.06
C LEU A 94 10.42 -10.07 -3.82
N GLU A 95 10.43 -11.35 -3.50
CA GLU A 95 9.47 -12.31 -4.04
C GLU A 95 8.04 -11.92 -3.65
N ARG A 96 7.85 -11.48 -2.39
CA ARG A 96 6.56 -11.01 -1.93
C ARG A 96 6.07 -9.78 -2.72
N ILE A 97 6.92 -8.77 -2.89
CA ILE A 97 6.60 -7.57 -3.69
C ILE A 97 6.24 -7.96 -5.13
N ASN A 98 6.99 -8.87 -5.74
CA ASN A 98 6.73 -9.31 -7.12
C ASN A 98 5.37 -10.02 -7.24
N GLN A 99 5.01 -10.87 -6.28
CA GLN A 99 3.67 -11.47 -6.24
C GLN A 99 2.60 -10.38 -6.10
N PHE A 100 2.77 -9.43 -5.17
CA PHE A 100 1.82 -8.32 -4.98
C PHE A 100 1.63 -7.48 -6.25
N VAL A 101 2.70 -7.14 -6.96
CA VAL A 101 2.62 -6.36 -8.20
C VAL A 101 1.93 -7.14 -9.32
N ARG A 102 2.05 -8.48 -9.33
CA ARG A 102 1.43 -9.34 -10.35
C ARG A 102 -0.05 -9.60 -10.11
N THR A 103 -0.42 -9.99 -8.90
CA THR A 103 -1.77 -10.45 -8.59
C THR A 103 -2.61 -9.40 -7.87
N GLY A 104 -1.96 -8.48 -7.13
CA GLY A 104 -2.63 -7.58 -6.22
C GLY A 104 -3.21 -8.26 -4.98
N HIS A 105 -2.97 -9.57 -4.78
CA HIS A 105 -3.50 -10.35 -3.66
C HIS A 105 -2.47 -11.33 -3.11
N PHE A 106 -2.43 -11.47 -1.78
CA PHE A 106 -1.64 -12.48 -1.08
C PHE A 106 -2.49 -13.57 -0.42
N PRO A 107 -2.47 -14.82 -0.92
CA PRO A 107 -3.12 -15.92 -0.24
C PRO A 107 -2.43 -16.20 1.12
N GLY A 108 -3.23 -16.31 2.18
CA GLY A 108 -2.75 -16.61 3.53
C GLY A 108 -2.13 -15.42 4.28
N LEU A 109 -2.27 -14.19 3.77
CA LEU A 109 -1.78 -13.00 4.47
C LEU A 109 -2.61 -12.68 5.70
N LEU A 110 -3.92 -12.83 5.61
CA LEU A 110 -4.87 -12.62 6.71
C LEU A 110 -5.36 -13.98 7.20
N SER A 111 -5.59 -14.09 8.51
CA SER A 111 -6.23 -15.29 9.05
C SER A 111 -7.69 -15.35 8.62
N ASN A 112 -8.29 -16.54 8.63
CA ASN A 112 -9.72 -16.68 8.33
C ASN A 112 -10.59 -15.83 9.27
N GLU A 113 -10.19 -15.70 10.54
CA GLU A 113 -10.86 -14.85 11.53
C GLU A 113 -10.81 -13.36 11.15
N GLU A 114 -9.64 -12.87 10.70
CA GLU A 114 -9.48 -11.48 10.26
C GLU A 114 -10.28 -11.19 8.98
N VAL A 115 -10.34 -12.15 8.06
CA VAL A 115 -11.15 -12.03 6.83
C VAL A 115 -12.64 -11.96 7.17
N GLU A 116 -13.11 -12.80 8.10
CA GLU A 116 -14.51 -12.75 8.57
C GLU A 116 -14.84 -11.42 9.26
N GLU A 117 -13.94 -10.89 10.08
CA GLU A 117 -14.10 -9.59 10.73
C GLU A 117 -14.22 -8.46 9.69
N ILE A 118 -13.32 -8.44 8.70
CA ILE A 118 -13.36 -7.47 7.60
C ILE A 118 -14.64 -7.61 6.79
N HIS A 119 -15.06 -8.84 6.45
CA HIS A 119 -16.30 -9.08 5.71
C HIS A 119 -17.53 -8.59 6.49
N LYS A 120 -17.56 -8.79 7.81
CA LYS A 120 -18.63 -8.29 8.67
C LYS A 120 -18.68 -6.77 8.68
N GLU A 121 -17.52 -6.11 8.75
CA GLU A 121 -17.45 -4.65 8.76
C GLU A 121 -17.83 -4.03 7.40
N ILE A 122 -17.39 -4.66 6.28
CA ILE A 122 -17.78 -4.25 4.92
C ILE A 122 -19.29 -4.40 4.72
N ARG A 123 -19.90 -5.51 5.18
CA ARG A 123 -21.37 -5.68 5.15
C ARG A 123 -22.09 -4.61 5.97
N GLY A 124 -21.56 -4.27 7.14
CA GLY A 124 -22.09 -3.19 7.98
C GLY A 124 -22.06 -1.82 7.28
N LYS A 125 -21.06 -1.55 6.44
CA LYS A 125 -20.96 -0.31 5.64
C LYS A 125 -21.82 -0.31 4.39
N LEU A 126 -22.07 -1.47 3.77
CA LEU A 126 -22.87 -1.57 2.55
C LEU A 126 -24.39 -1.49 2.80
N GLY A 127 -24.84 -1.64 4.04
CA GLY A 127 -26.26 -1.81 4.39
C GLY A 127 -26.76 -3.21 4.03
N ASP A 128 -27.87 -3.63 4.65
CA ASP A 128 -28.52 -4.96 4.50
C ASP A 128 -29.13 -5.18 3.09
N ASP A 129 -28.40 -4.86 2.02
CA ASP A 129 -28.73 -5.35 0.69
C ASP A 129 -28.21 -6.78 0.59
N GLU A 130 -29.05 -7.70 1.07
CA GLU A 130 -28.91 -9.14 0.92
C GLU A 130 -28.53 -9.45 -0.54
N THR A 131 -27.36 -10.09 -0.76
CA THR A 131 -26.97 -10.92 -1.94
C THR A 131 -25.56 -10.73 -2.52
N LYS A 132 -24.63 -9.99 -1.89
CA LYS A 132 -23.22 -10.13 -2.31
C LYS A 132 -22.63 -11.42 -1.73
N SER A 133 -22.54 -12.44 -2.59
CA SER A 133 -21.79 -13.69 -2.36
C SER A 133 -20.47 -13.39 -1.62
N SER A 134 -19.98 -14.32 -0.80
CA SER A 134 -18.67 -14.16 -0.12
C SER A 134 -17.57 -13.76 -1.09
N ASP A 135 -17.65 -14.25 -2.34
CA ASP A 135 -16.74 -13.91 -3.43
C ASP A 135 -16.85 -12.45 -3.87
N ALA A 136 -18.06 -11.87 -3.89
CA ALA A 136 -18.28 -10.47 -4.27
C ALA A 136 -17.83 -9.48 -3.19
N VAL A 137 -17.90 -9.87 -1.91
CA VAL A 137 -17.32 -9.07 -0.81
C VAL A 137 -15.79 -9.13 -0.88
N HIS A 138 -15.25 -10.30 -1.21
CA HIS A 138 -13.81 -10.49 -1.39
C HIS A 138 -13.26 -9.72 -2.59
N ASP A 139 -13.95 -9.75 -3.74
CA ASP A 139 -13.59 -8.97 -4.93
C ASP A 139 -13.66 -7.46 -4.68
N GLN A 140 -14.54 -7.00 -3.78
CA GLN A 140 -14.63 -5.58 -3.42
C GLN A 140 -13.51 -5.15 -2.45
N PHE A 141 -12.88 -6.10 -1.75
CA PHE A 141 -11.77 -5.83 -0.85
C PHE A 141 -10.41 -5.75 -1.58
N ILE A 142 -10.25 -6.46 -2.70
CA ILE A 142 -9.02 -6.52 -3.52
C ILE A 142 -8.96 -5.37 -4.54
#